data_AF-A0A6I2SS29-F1
#
_entry.id   AF-A0A6I2SS29-F1
#
_cell.length_a   1.000
_cell.length_b   1.000
_cell.length_c   1.000
_cell.angle_alpha   90.00
_cell.angle_beta   90.00
_cell.angle_gamma   90.00
#
_symmetry.space_group_name_H-M   'P 1'
#
loop_
_entity.id
_entity.type
_entity.pdbx_description
1 polymer ?
#
loop_
_entity_poly.entity_id
_entity_poly.type
_entity_poly.pdbx_seq_one_letter_code
_entity_poly.pdbx_strand_id
1 'polypeptide(L)'
;MSTVDPIQSAQTAQMVQDLAHKKLAGTGQSSPQEMKQPGQDSVTVAVPASTKSLERLESVTNELNQVAKQVRATDSALQERHSLISQMKVELNKIVKNYPPFLMDSDERKEILMSYRSLRQFIEKLIVPPPPDPIYKQEKHLWDKLTTQDATTADTPDLTLTASDGQVASALESLGADQAAVENGREALAKTSQL
;
A
#
# COMPACT_ATOMS: atom_id res chain seq x y z
N MET A 1 -29.98 1.93 36.29
CA MET A 1 -30.60 2.89 35.34
C MET A 1 -29.73 4.13 35.33
N SER A 2 -29.11 4.44 34.19
CA SER A 2 -28.71 5.79 33.74
C SER A 2 -28.03 5.67 32.38
N THR A 3 -28.74 6.14 31.36
CA THR A 3 -28.33 6.49 30.00
C THR A 3 -27.41 7.71 30.00
N VAL A 4 -26.36 7.77 29.16
CA VAL A 4 -26.01 8.98 28.37
C VAL A 4 -25.21 8.60 27.11
N ASP A 5 -25.62 9.27 26.03
CA ASP A 5 -25.24 9.31 24.62
C ASP A 5 -23.78 9.66 24.22
N PRO A 6 -23.43 9.45 22.93
CA PRO A 6 -22.12 9.69 22.35
C PRO A 6 -21.95 11.14 21.87
N ILE A 7 -21.15 11.95 22.57
CA ILE A 7 -20.66 13.24 22.07
C ILE A 7 -19.20 13.42 22.50
N GLN A 8 -18.24 12.87 21.75
CA GLN A 8 -16.81 13.14 21.95
C GLN A 8 -16.04 13.49 20.66
N SER A 9 -16.72 13.59 19.51
CA SER A 9 -16.09 13.92 18.22
C SER A 9 -16.17 15.41 17.85
N ALA A 10 -16.73 16.28 18.70
CA ALA A 10 -16.87 17.71 18.40
C ALA A 10 -15.77 18.62 19.00
N GLN A 11 -14.96 18.15 19.95
CA GLN A 11 -14.03 19.03 20.69
C GLN A 11 -12.64 19.19 20.06
N THR A 12 -12.22 18.35 19.13
CA THR A 12 -10.90 18.50 18.47
C THR A 12 -10.92 19.43 17.26
N ALA A 13 -12.12 19.76 16.73
CA ALA A 13 -12.26 20.66 15.58
C ALA A 13 -12.21 22.16 15.94
N GLN A 14 -12.47 22.53 17.21
CA GLN A 14 -12.51 23.93 17.64
C GLN A 14 -11.16 24.47 18.12
N MET A 15 -10.15 23.64 18.36
CA MET A 15 -8.83 24.11 18.81
C MET A 15 -7.91 24.59 17.67
N VAL A 16 -8.24 24.28 16.40
CA VAL A 16 -7.41 24.66 15.23
C VAL A 16 -7.86 25.99 14.61
N GLN A 17 -9.08 26.47 14.88
CA GLN A 17 -9.59 27.75 14.36
C GLN A 17 -9.21 28.98 15.21
N ASP A 18 -8.86 28.80 16.49
CA ASP A 18 -8.57 29.91 17.40
C ASP A 18 -7.15 30.50 17.20
N LEU A 19 -6.21 29.73 16.62
CA LEU A 19 -4.85 30.22 16.35
C LEU A 19 -4.77 31.08 15.08
N ALA A 20 -5.82 31.12 14.25
CA ALA A 20 -5.83 31.83 12.97
C ALA A 20 -6.44 33.24 13.01
N HIS A 21 -7.14 33.64 14.08
CA HIS A 21 -7.82 34.94 14.13
C HIS A 21 -7.12 36.02 14.97
N LYS A 22 -5.96 35.73 15.57
CA LYS A 22 -5.24 36.70 16.43
C LYS A 22 -4.05 37.37 15.73
N LYS A 23 -4.23 37.88 14.50
CA LYS A 23 -3.26 38.81 13.87
C LYS A 23 -3.88 39.85 12.91
N LEU A 24 -5.15 40.20 13.06
CA LEU A 24 -5.74 41.38 12.40
C LEU A 24 -6.74 42.08 13.34
N ALA A 25 -6.25 42.96 14.21
CA ALA A 25 -7.01 44.10 14.77
C ALA A 25 -6.10 44.85 15.76
N GLY A 26 -5.52 45.95 15.30
CA GLY A 26 -4.64 46.78 16.12
C GLY A 26 -4.30 48.09 15.43
N THR A 27 -5.31 48.78 14.90
CA THR A 27 -5.19 50.16 14.42
C THR A 27 -6.27 50.98 15.12
N GLY A 28 -5.92 51.45 16.33
CA GLY A 28 -6.69 52.42 17.11
C GLY A 28 -5.90 53.72 17.21
N GLN A 29 -6.52 54.78 16.70
CA GLN A 29 -6.12 56.19 16.59
C GLN A 29 -5.27 56.80 17.72
N SER A 30 -4.37 57.71 17.32
CA SER A 30 -3.97 58.89 18.09
C SER A 30 -3.66 60.04 17.11
N SER A 31 -4.26 61.21 17.36
CA SER A 31 -4.22 62.45 16.56
C SER A 31 -2.84 63.15 16.53
N PRO A 32 -2.63 64.19 15.69
CA PRO A 32 -1.32 64.56 15.16
C PRO A 32 -0.55 65.55 16.03
N GLN A 33 0.76 65.32 16.16
CA GLN A 33 1.72 66.36 16.53
C GLN A 33 2.87 66.35 15.54
N GLU A 34 2.92 67.45 14.77
CA GLU A 34 4.01 67.88 13.92
C GLU A 34 5.25 68.17 14.79
N MET A 35 6.33 67.42 14.58
CA MET A 35 7.69 67.87 14.89
C MET A 35 8.69 67.28 13.89
N LYS A 36 9.53 68.19 13.42
CA LYS A 36 10.49 68.16 12.32
C LYS A 36 11.83 67.57 12.76
N GLN A 37 12.42 66.59 12.06
CA GLN A 37 13.84 66.54 11.63
C GLN A 37 14.31 65.18 11.04
N PRO A 38 15.40 65.18 10.24
CA PRO A 38 15.70 64.17 9.21
C PRO A 38 16.67 63.08 9.69
N GLY A 39 16.65 61.94 9.00
CA GLY A 39 17.64 60.88 9.18
C GLY A 39 17.09 59.50 8.84
N GLN A 40 16.73 59.29 7.57
CA GLN A 40 16.41 57.96 7.06
C GLN A 40 17.69 57.11 7.03
N ASP A 41 17.69 56.00 7.76
CA ASP A 41 18.36 54.77 7.34
C ASP A 41 17.55 53.57 7.85
N SER A 42 16.33 53.43 7.32
CA SER A 42 15.57 52.20 7.45
C SER A 42 15.96 51.31 6.27
N VAL A 43 16.87 50.37 6.53
CA VAL A 43 17.10 49.24 5.63
C VAL A 43 15.82 48.41 5.62
N THR A 44 14.96 48.67 4.62
CA THR A 44 13.83 47.79 4.33
C THR A 44 14.42 46.53 3.69
N VAL A 45 14.65 45.51 4.52
CA VAL A 45 14.89 44.15 4.02
C VAL A 45 13.56 43.65 3.48
N ALA A 46 13.29 43.96 2.21
CA ALA A 46 12.28 43.24 1.45
C ALA A 46 12.78 41.79 1.37
N VAL A 47 12.26 40.93 2.24
CA VAL A 47 12.38 39.48 2.05
C VAL A 47 11.40 39.17 0.93
N PRO A 48 11.83 38.90 -0.32
CA PRO A 48 10.91 38.36 -1.29
C PRO A 48 10.48 37.01 -0.74
N ALA A 49 9.23 36.90 -0.29
CA ALA A 49 8.59 35.61 -0.06
C ALA A 49 8.62 34.90 -1.42
N SER A 50 9.65 34.07 -1.62
CA SER A 50 9.94 33.44 -2.89
C SER A 50 8.82 32.43 -3.15
N THR A 51 7.81 32.82 -3.92
CA THR A 51 6.69 31.97 -4.34
C THR A 51 7.18 30.65 -4.95
N LYS A 52 8.33 30.68 -5.61
CA LYS A 52 9.07 29.51 -6.13
C LYS A 52 9.42 28.47 -5.06
N SER A 53 9.60 28.87 -3.80
CA SER A 53 9.90 27.93 -2.69
C SER A 53 8.65 27.25 -2.16
N LEU A 54 7.50 27.93 -2.16
CA LEU A 54 6.19 27.36 -1.83
C LEU A 54 5.71 26.40 -2.92
N GLU A 55 5.80 26.79 -4.20
CA GLU A 55 5.47 25.93 -5.34
C GLU A 55 6.29 24.62 -5.35
N ARG A 56 7.57 24.69 -4.95
CA ARG A 56 8.43 23.51 -4.81
C ARG A 56 7.99 22.60 -3.66
N LEU A 57 7.61 23.16 -2.51
CA LEU A 57 7.10 22.39 -1.38
C LEU A 57 5.78 21.68 -1.71
N GLU A 58 4.88 22.36 -2.43
CA GLU A 58 3.64 21.76 -2.92
C GLU A 58 3.89 20.62 -3.91
N SER A 59 4.84 20.79 -4.84
CA SER A 59 5.27 19.73 -5.78
C SER A 59 5.78 18.50 -5.04
N VAL A 60 6.71 18.69 -4.10
CA VAL A 60 7.29 17.59 -3.31
C VAL A 60 6.23 16.87 -2.50
N THR A 61 5.30 17.60 -1.87
CA THR A 61 4.21 17.01 -1.09
C THR A 61 3.27 16.19 -1.98
N ASN A 62 2.97 16.69 -3.19
CA ASN A 62 2.16 15.95 -4.16
C ASN A 62 2.86 14.68 -4.66
N GLU A 63 4.15 14.75 -4.94
CA GLU A 63 4.96 13.60 -5.35
C GLU A 63 4.99 12.53 -4.26
N LEU A 64 5.25 12.90 -3.00
CA LEU A 64 5.23 11.97 -1.87
C LEU A 64 3.86 11.32 -1.67
N ASN A 65 2.78 12.08 -1.82
CA ASN A 65 1.42 11.54 -1.74
C ASN A 65 1.11 10.55 -2.87
N GLN A 66 1.59 10.81 -4.09
CA GLN A 66 1.44 9.88 -5.21
C GLN A 66 2.22 8.59 -4.97
N VAL A 67 3.48 8.69 -4.52
CA VAL A 67 4.30 7.53 -4.15
C VAL A 67 3.60 6.71 -3.07
N ALA A 68 3.12 7.34 -2.00
CA ALA A 68 2.41 6.64 -0.93
C ALA A 68 1.14 5.92 -1.41
N LYS A 69 0.38 6.51 -2.34
CA LYS A 69 -0.78 5.84 -2.96
C LYS A 69 -0.37 4.62 -3.78
N GLN A 70 0.69 4.74 -4.58
CA GLN A 70 1.20 3.63 -5.40
C GLN A 70 1.74 2.48 -4.54
N VAL A 71 2.45 2.80 -3.44
CA VAL A 71 2.92 1.80 -2.45
C VAL A 71 1.73 1.03 -1.87
N ARG A 72 0.69 1.73 -1.40
CA ARG A 72 -0.51 1.09 -0.84
C ARG A 72 -1.25 0.23 -1.86
N ALA A 73 -1.36 0.69 -3.10
CA ALA A 73 -1.99 -0.08 -4.18
C ALA A 73 -1.21 -1.39 -4.45
N THR A 74 0.12 -1.31 -4.49
CA THR A 74 1.00 -2.47 -4.68
C THR A 74 0.89 -3.44 -3.50
N ASP A 75 0.96 -2.95 -2.25
CA ASP A 75 0.83 -3.78 -1.05
C ASP A 75 -0.54 -4.47 -0.98
N SER A 76 -1.62 -3.76 -1.31
CA SER A 76 -2.96 -4.34 -1.34
C SER A 76 -3.08 -5.48 -2.36
N ALA A 77 -2.53 -5.30 -3.56
CA ALA A 77 -2.55 -6.35 -4.59
C ALA A 77 -1.69 -7.56 -4.18
N LEU A 78 -0.51 -7.33 -3.57
CA LEU A 78 0.33 -8.40 -3.04
C LEU A 78 -0.35 -9.14 -1.88
N GLN A 79 -1.04 -8.44 -0.98
CA GLN A 79 -1.79 -9.05 0.11
C GLN A 79 -2.93 -9.94 -0.40
N GLU A 80 -3.65 -9.50 -1.44
CA GLU A 80 -4.67 -10.32 -2.09
C GLU A 80 -4.07 -11.57 -2.73
N ARG A 81 -2.95 -11.42 -3.46
CA ARG A 81 -2.21 -12.55 -4.04
C ARG A 81 -1.78 -13.55 -2.96
N HIS A 82 -1.22 -13.05 -1.85
CA HIS A 82 -0.80 -13.88 -0.72
C HIS A 82 -1.97 -14.69 -0.13
N SER A 83 -3.13 -14.04 0.04
CA SER A 83 -4.35 -14.71 0.53
C SER A 83 -4.80 -15.84 -0.40
N LEU A 84 -4.83 -15.60 -1.72
CA LEU A 84 -5.22 -16.60 -2.70
C LEU A 84 -4.26 -17.78 -2.75
N ILE A 85 -2.93 -17.54 -2.71
CA ILE A 85 -1.91 -18.59 -2.64
C ILE A 85 -2.09 -19.43 -1.36
N SER A 86 -2.34 -18.78 -0.23
CA SER A 86 -2.61 -19.48 1.04
C SER A 86 -3.82 -20.42 0.92
N GLN A 87 -4.91 -19.95 0.30
CA GLN A 87 -6.10 -20.78 0.06
C GLN A 87 -5.79 -21.95 -0.89
N MET A 88 -5.03 -21.74 -1.96
CA MET A 88 -4.60 -22.81 -2.87
C MET A 88 -3.81 -23.89 -2.13
N LYS A 89 -2.90 -23.48 -1.24
CA LYS A 89 -2.14 -24.42 -0.40
C LYS A 89 -3.04 -25.18 0.55
N VAL A 90 -4.04 -24.54 1.14
CA VAL A 90 -5.02 -25.23 2.00
C VAL A 90 -5.74 -26.32 1.21
N GLU A 91 -6.22 -26.01 0.00
CA GLU A 91 -6.87 -27.00 -0.87
C GLU A 91 -5.96 -28.18 -1.19
N LEU A 92 -4.76 -27.93 -1.72
CA LEU A 92 -3.84 -29.02 -2.07
C LEU A 92 -3.36 -29.82 -0.85
N ASN A 93 -3.24 -29.21 0.32
CA ASN A 93 -2.91 -29.92 1.55
C ASN A 93 -3.96 -30.96 1.94
N LYS A 94 -5.24 -30.76 1.59
CA LYS A 94 -6.30 -31.76 1.83
C LYS A 94 -5.98 -33.06 1.09
N ILE A 95 -5.40 -32.98 -0.10
CA ILE A 95 -4.97 -34.18 -0.85
C ILE A 95 -3.74 -34.81 -0.20
N VAL A 96 -2.69 -34.03 0.06
CA VAL A 96 -1.40 -34.56 0.52
C VAL A 96 -1.45 -35.13 1.94
N LYS A 97 -2.27 -34.54 2.82
CA LYS A 97 -2.37 -34.97 4.23
C LYS A 97 -3.45 -36.02 4.48
N ASN A 98 -4.24 -36.39 3.47
CA ASN A 98 -5.28 -37.39 3.64
C ASN A 98 -4.69 -38.81 3.67
N TYR A 99 -5.11 -39.62 4.65
CA TYR A 99 -4.71 -41.01 4.76
C TYR A 99 -5.90 -41.90 5.19
N PRO A 100 -6.30 -42.93 4.40
CA PRO A 100 -5.67 -43.38 3.15
C PRO A 100 -5.79 -42.34 2.02
N PRO A 101 -4.84 -42.30 1.06
CA PRO A 101 -4.85 -41.30 -0.01
C PRO A 101 -6.10 -41.41 -0.87
N PHE A 102 -6.58 -40.27 -1.37
CA PHE A 102 -7.72 -40.28 -2.30
C PHE A 102 -7.38 -41.07 -3.55
N LEU A 103 -8.33 -41.89 -4.02
CA LEU A 103 -8.24 -42.48 -5.35
C LEU A 103 -8.16 -41.37 -6.40
N MET A 104 -7.41 -41.60 -7.47
CA MET A 104 -7.22 -40.60 -8.54
C MET A 104 -8.54 -40.10 -9.12
N ASP A 105 -9.54 -40.98 -9.17
CA ASP A 105 -10.82 -40.73 -9.80
C ASP A 105 -11.91 -40.32 -8.80
N SER A 106 -11.57 -40.15 -7.51
CA SER A 106 -12.56 -39.79 -6.51
C SER A 106 -13.14 -38.40 -6.78
N ASP A 107 -14.45 -38.25 -6.56
CA ASP A 107 -15.13 -36.97 -6.78
C ASP A 107 -14.61 -35.91 -5.81
N GLU A 108 -14.26 -36.29 -4.58
CA GLU A 108 -13.63 -35.42 -3.58
C GLU A 108 -12.30 -34.84 -4.07
N ARG A 109 -11.42 -35.66 -4.69
CA ARG A 109 -10.15 -35.18 -5.22
C ARG A 109 -10.37 -34.21 -6.37
N LYS A 110 -11.30 -34.53 -7.27
CA LYS A 110 -11.65 -33.67 -8.40
C LYS A 110 -12.20 -32.33 -7.93
N GLU A 111 -13.05 -32.32 -6.90
CA GLU A 111 -13.59 -31.09 -6.31
C GLU A 111 -12.48 -30.20 -5.74
N ILE A 112 -11.53 -30.77 -5.00
CA ILE A 112 -10.36 -30.05 -4.48
C ILE A 112 -9.52 -29.46 -5.63
N LEU A 113 -9.26 -30.24 -6.68
CA LEU A 113 -8.49 -29.79 -7.85
C LEU A 113 -9.24 -28.71 -8.65
N MET A 114 -10.58 -28.78 -8.74
CA MET A 114 -11.40 -27.73 -9.34
C MET A 114 -11.35 -26.44 -8.52
N SER A 115 -11.46 -26.54 -7.20
CA SER A 115 -11.33 -25.41 -6.27
C SER A 115 -9.97 -24.72 -6.45
N TYR A 116 -8.89 -25.51 -6.44
CA TYR A 116 -7.54 -25.03 -6.73
C TYR A 116 -7.44 -24.28 -8.07
N ARG A 117 -7.97 -24.87 -9.15
CA ARG A 117 -7.95 -24.23 -10.48
C ARG A 117 -8.75 -22.94 -10.53
N SER A 118 -9.87 -22.86 -9.81
CA SER A 118 -10.66 -21.63 -9.72
C SER A 118 -9.86 -20.51 -9.03
N LEU A 119 -9.16 -20.82 -7.93
CA LEU A 119 -8.30 -19.88 -7.22
C LEU A 119 -7.13 -19.42 -8.11
N ARG A 120 -6.53 -20.35 -8.86
CA ARG A 120 -5.50 -20.03 -9.85
C ARG A 120 -6.02 -18.99 -10.86
N GLN A 121 -7.20 -19.20 -11.44
CA GLN A 121 -7.80 -18.25 -12.38
C GLN A 121 -8.09 -16.88 -11.76
N PHE A 122 -8.34 -16.80 -10.45
CA PHE A 122 -8.46 -15.51 -9.76
C PHE A 122 -7.10 -14.81 -9.66
N ILE A 123 -6.03 -15.53 -9.34
CA ILE A 123 -4.67 -14.98 -9.33
C ILE A 123 -4.26 -14.48 -10.71
N GLU A 124 -4.58 -15.22 -11.79
CA GLU A 124 -4.26 -14.80 -13.15
C GLU A 124 -4.93 -13.47 -13.54
N LYS A 125 -6.08 -13.16 -12.95
CA LYS A 125 -6.81 -11.90 -13.16
C LYS A 125 -6.32 -10.77 -12.24
N LEU A 126 -5.53 -11.08 -11.22
CA LEU A 126 -5.04 -10.12 -10.26
C LEU A 126 -3.88 -9.33 -10.87
N ILE A 127 -4.12 -8.05 -11.14
CA ILE A 127 -3.09 -7.13 -11.65
C ILE A 127 -2.34 -6.56 -10.44
N VAL A 128 -1.05 -6.89 -10.32
CA VAL A 128 -0.15 -6.24 -9.36
C VAL A 128 0.47 -5.02 -10.05
N PRO A 129 0.18 -3.79 -9.60
CA PRO A 129 0.80 -2.62 -10.21
C PRO A 129 2.31 -2.62 -9.93
N PRO A 130 3.13 -2.08 -10.86
CA PRO A 130 4.55 -1.92 -10.59
C PRO A 130 4.75 -0.93 -9.42
N PRO A 131 5.76 -1.16 -8.56
CA PRO A 131 6.09 -0.24 -7.48
C PRO A 131 6.62 1.09 -8.05
N PRO A 132 6.58 2.18 -7.25
CA PRO A 132 7.15 3.46 -7.67
C PRO A 132 8.66 3.40 -7.90
N ASP A 133 9.14 4.25 -8.81
CA ASP A 133 10.53 4.33 -9.28
C ASP A 133 11.64 4.24 -8.20
N PRO A 134 11.57 4.98 -7.07
CA PRO A 134 12.59 4.91 -6.04
C PRO A 134 12.74 3.52 -5.44
N ILE A 135 11.62 2.81 -5.27
CA ILE A 135 11.54 1.47 -4.70
C ILE A 135 12.01 0.43 -5.72
N TYR A 136 11.50 0.56 -6.95
CA TYR A 136 11.83 -0.34 -8.04
C TYR A 136 13.35 -0.40 -8.29
N LYS A 137 14.05 0.73 -8.21
CA LYS A 137 15.51 0.79 -8.43
C LYS A 137 16.32 0.09 -7.34
N GLN A 138 15.88 0.15 -6.08
CA GLN A 138 16.61 -0.44 -4.96
C GLN A 138 16.52 -1.97 -4.97
N GLU A 139 15.33 -2.50 -5.25
CA GLU A 139 15.06 -3.93 -5.14
C GLU A 139 14.58 -4.53 -6.46
N LYS A 140 15.12 -4.04 -7.57
CA LYS A 140 14.70 -4.41 -8.93
C LYS A 140 14.54 -5.91 -9.14
N HIS A 141 15.49 -6.71 -8.65
CA HIS A 141 15.47 -8.16 -8.81
C HIS A 141 14.32 -8.86 -8.08
N LEU A 142 13.82 -8.30 -6.95
CA LEU A 142 12.63 -8.80 -6.26
C LEU A 142 11.38 -8.38 -7.01
N TRP A 143 11.35 -7.13 -7.46
CA TRP A 143 10.20 -6.56 -8.17
C TRP A 143 9.99 -7.17 -9.54
N ASP A 144 11.05 -7.39 -10.31
CA ASP A 144 10.96 -8.06 -11.61
C ASP A 144 10.30 -9.44 -11.49
N LYS A 145 10.53 -10.17 -10.39
CA LYS A 145 9.86 -11.45 -10.11
C LYS A 145 8.40 -11.31 -9.70
N LEU A 146 7.96 -10.16 -9.20
CA LEU A 146 6.59 -9.97 -8.71
C LEU A 146 5.69 -9.30 -9.74
N THR A 147 6.26 -8.49 -10.63
CA THR A 147 5.53 -7.61 -11.54
C THR A 147 5.68 -7.98 -13.01
N THR A 148 6.55 -8.94 -13.37
CA THR A 148 6.50 -9.49 -14.73
C THR A 148 5.17 -10.22 -14.92
N GLN A 149 4.54 -9.97 -16.07
CA GLN A 149 3.22 -10.53 -16.41
C GLN A 149 3.28 -12.07 -16.54
N ASP A 150 4.47 -12.62 -16.80
CA ASP A 150 4.72 -14.06 -16.69
C ASP A 150 4.67 -14.53 -15.23
N ALA A 151 5.11 -13.74 -14.25
CA ALA A 151 5.15 -14.16 -12.85
C ALA A 151 3.77 -14.26 -12.16
N THR A 152 2.70 -13.71 -12.72
CA THR A 152 1.33 -13.92 -12.18
C THR A 152 0.71 -15.24 -12.64
N THR A 153 1.25 -15.87 -13.69
CA THR A 153 0.69 -17.09 -14.32
C THR A 153 1.66 -18.27 -14.33
N ALA A 154 2.96 -18.02 -14.44
CA ALA A 154 4.02 -19.02 -14.59
C ALA A 154 4.43 -19.71 -13.28
N ASP A 155 4.16 -19.08 -12.13
CA ASP A 155 4.60 -19.58 -10.84
C ASP A 155 3.56 -20.46 -10.13
N THR A 156 2.27 -20.32 -10.49
CA THR A 156 1.21 -21.22 -9.98
C THR A 156 1.02 -22.41 -10.93
N PRO A 157 1.35 -23.65 -10.52
CA PRO A 157 1.33 -24.79 -11.44
C PRO A 157 -0.08 -25.12 -11.94
N ASP A 158 -0.24 -25.38 -13.24
CA ASP A 158 -1.52 -25.86 -13.78
C ASP A 158 -1.68 -27.36 -13.50
N LEU A 159 -2.62 -27.69 -12.62
CA LEU A 159 -2.93 -29.06 -12.25
C LEU A 159 -4.17 -29.53 -13.01
N THR A 160 -4.08 -30.67 -13.68
CA THR A 160 -5.23 -31.34 -14.29
C THR A 160 -6.06 -32.04 -13.21
N LEU A 161 -7.31 -32.41 -13.54
CA LEU A 161 -8.20 -33.14 -12.61
C LEU A 161 -7.71 -34.56 -12.26
N THR A 162 -6.69 -35.04 -12.96
CA THR A 162 -6.05 -36.34 -12.77
C THR A 162 -4.62 -36.19 -12.26
N ALA A 163 -4.27 -35.04 -11.67
CA ALA A 163 -2.93 -34.79 -11.17
C ALA A 163 -2.55 -35.81 -10.09
N SER A 164 -1.37 -36.42 -10.21
CA SER A 164 -0.84 -37.39 -9.25
C SER A 164 -0.49 -36.73 -7.91
N ASP A 165 -0.35 -37.53 -6.85
CA ASP A 165 0.07 -37.00 -5.55
C ASP A 165 1.44 -36.32 -5.61
N GLY A 166 2.35 -36.84 -6.42
CA GLY A 166 3.66 -36.21 -6.65
C GLY A 166 3.55 -34.85 -7.34
N GLN A 167 2.64 -34.70 -8.31
CA GLN A 167 2.36 -33.42 -8.96
C GLN A 167 1.73 -32.41 -7.98
N VAL A 168 0.78 -32.87 -7.16
CA VAL A 168 0.14 -32.02 -6.13
C VAL A 168 1.16 -31.58 -5.07
N ALA A 169 2.04 -32.48 -4.63
CA ALA A 169 3.09 -32.16 -3.67
C ALA A 169 4.12 -31.17 -4.23
N SER A 170 4.54 -31.37 -5.49
CA SER A 170 5.43 -30.42 -6.17
C SER A 170 4.78 -29.05 -6.32
N ALA A 171 3.48 -29.00 -6.63
CA ALA A 171 2.76 -27.75 -6.73
C ALA A 171 2.64 -27.02 -5.38
N LEU A 172 2.43 -27.76 -4.29
CA LEU A 172 2.47 -27.19 -2.94
C LEU A 172 3.81 -26.54 -2.59
N GLU A 173 4.92 -27.13 -3.05
CA GLU A 173 6.26 -26.58 -2.85
C GLU A 173 6.44 -25.28 -3.64
N SER A 174 6.06 -25.25 -4.93
CA SER A 174 6.06 -24.04 -5.76
C SER A 174 5.25 -22.91 -5.11
N LEU A 175 4.02 -23.19 -4.66
CA LEU A 175 3.19 -22.20 -3.95
C LEU A 175 3.84 -21.70 -2.65
N GLY A 176 4.66 -22.53 -2.00
CA GLY A 176 5.46 -22.13 -0.86
C GLY A 176 6.51 -21.08 -1.21
N ALA A 177 7.22 -21.28 -2.32
CA ALA A 177 8.19 -20.33 -2.85
C ALA A 177 7.52 -19.01 -3.27
N ASP A 178 6.37 -19.09 -3.94
CA ASP A 178 5.60 -17.91 -4.38
C ASP A 178 5.14 -17.08 -3.19
N GLN A 179 4.59 -17.73 -2.18
CA GLN A 179 4.12 -17.06 -0.97
C GLN A 179 5.27 -16.30 -0.28
N ALA A 180 6.46 -16.91 -0.23
CA ALA A 180 7.65 -16.27 0.32
C ALA A 180 8.12 -15.09 -0.55
N ALA A 181 8.07 -15.21 -1.88
CA ALA A 181 8.41 -14.12 -2.79
C ALA A 181 7.48 -12.91 -2.62
N VAL A 182 6.17 -13.16 -2.51
CA VAL A 182 5.18 -12.11 -2.25
C VAL A 182 5.43 -11.43 -0.91
N GLU A 183 5.72 -12.18 0.15
CA GLU A 183 6.01 -11.61 1.46
C GLU A 183 7.28 -10.75 1.44
N ASN A 184 8.36 -11.23 0.81
CA ASN A 184 9.59 -10.44 0.64
C ASN A 184 9.34 -9.11 -0.10
N GLY A 185 8.50 -9.12 -1.14
CA GLY A 185 8.10 -7.89 -1.84
C GLY A 185 7.30 -6.93 -0.97
N ARG A 186 6.46 -7.44 -0.08
CA ARG A 186 5.71 -6.60 0.87
C ARG A 186 6.63 -6.00 1.93
N GLU A 187 7.58 -6.76 2.44
CA GLU A 187 8.61 -6.24 3.35
C GLU A 187 9.43 -5.11 2.72
N ALA A 188 9.77 -5.25 1.44
CA ALA A 188 10.45 -4.21 0.66
C ALA A 188 9.65 -2.90 0.62
N LEU A 189 8.34 -2.97 0.34
CA LEU A 189 7.46 -1.80 0.37
C LEU A 189 7.41 -1.18 1.76
N ALA A 190 7.28 -2.02 2.80
CA ALA A 190 7.18 -1.56 4.18
C ALA A 190 8.42 -0.79 4.62
N LYS A 191 9.63 -1.31 4.35
CA LYS A 191 10.90 -0.65 4.67
C LYS A 191 11.02 0.73 4.02
N THR A 192 10.51 0.86 2.79
CA THR A 192 10.62 2.13 2.06
C THR A 192 9.57 3.16 2.47
N SER A 193 8.45 2.73 3.07
CA SER A 193 7.42 3.63 3.61
C SER A 193 7.78 4.30 4.95
N GLN A 194 8.89 3.89 5.58
CA GLN A 194 9.35 4.40 6.88
C GLN A 194 10.43 5.50 6.77
N LEU A 195 10.85 5.85 5.54
CA LEU A 195 11.80 6.93 5.24
C LEU A 195 11.06 8.24 4.95
#